data_AF-A0A372DPY6-F1
#
_entry.id   AF-A0A372DPY6-F1
#
_cell.length_a   1.000
_cell.length_b   1.000
_cell.length_c   1.000
_cell.angle_alpha   90.00
_cell.angle_beta   90.00
_cell.angle_gamma   90.00
#
_symmetry.space_group_name_H-M   'P 1'
#
loop_
_entity.id
_entity.type
_entity.pdbx_description
1 polymer ?
#
loop_
_entity_poly.entity_id
_entity_poly.type
_entity_poly.pdbx_seq_one_letter_code
_entity_poly.pdbx_strand_id
1 'polypeptide(L)' 'MATREDMKEWVLVALRSLGGKAWPSDVAKYIWHNYESDLRGSGTLLYTWQYDARWAATVLRKTGKLKAVHGRRDLPWELA' A
#
# COMPACT_ATOMS: atom_id res chain seq x y z
N MET A 1 16.26 -0.29 4.06
CA MET A 1 15.89 1.07 3.61
C MET A 1 14.80 0.91 2.58
N ALA A 2 13.66 1.56 2.81
CA ALA A 2 12.52 1.46 1.90
C ALA A 2 12.74 2.21 0.58
N THR A 3 12.15 1.67 -0.47
CA THR A 3 12.01 2.29 -1.79
C THR A 3 10.52 2.32 -2.18
N ARG A 4 10.23 3.05 -3.26
CA ARG A 4 8.89 3.09 -3.83
C ARG A 4 8.40 1.72 -4.33
N GLU A 5 9.32 0.86 -4.79
CA GLU A 5 8.97 -0.47 -5.28
C GLU A 5 8.48 -1.38 -4.15
N ASP A 6 9.08 -1.25 -2.96
CA ASP A 6 8.69 -2.00 -1.76
C ASP A 6 7.22 -1.72 -1.36
N MET A 7 6.71 -0.52 -1.65
CA MET A 7 5.29 -0.20 -1.40
C MET A 7 4.33 -1.15 -2.13
N LYS A 8 4.68 -1.65 -3.31
CA LYS A 8 3.83 -2.62 -4.04
C LYS A 8 3.72 -3.92 -3.27
N GLU A 9 4.85 -4.43 -2.79
CA GLU A 9 4.89 -5.66 -2.02
C GLU A 9 4.18 -5.49 -0.69
N TRP A 10 4.47 -4.41 0.04
CA TRP A 10 3.91 -4.18 1.36
C TRP A 10 2.39 -3.97 1.33
N VAL A 11 1.86 -3.31 0.29
CA VAL A 11 0.40 -3.20 0.09
C VAL A 11 -0.22 -4.59 -0.10
N LEU A 12 0.41 -5.47 -0.89
CA LEU A 12 -0.10 -6.83 -1.09
C LEU A 12 -0.02 -7.67 0.18
N VAL A 13 1.08 -7.58 0.92
CA VAL A 13 1.26 -8.28 2.20
C VAL A 13 0.24 -7.80 3.23
N ALA A 14 0.04 -6.49 3.35
CA ALA A 14 -0.95 -5.91 4.23
C ALA A 14 -2.36 -6.40 3.90
N LEU A 15 -2.75 -6.35 2.62
CA LEU A 15 -4.07 -6.81 2.20
C LEU A 15 -4.27 -8.30 2.44
N ARG A 16 -3.28 -9.15 2.15
CA ARG A 16 -3.36 -10.59 2.48
C ARG A 16 -3.55 -10.81 3.98
N SER A 17 -2.81 -10.07 4.80
CA SER A 17 -2.89 -10.18 6.27
C SER A 17 -4.22 -9.66 6.83
N LEU A 18 -4.87 -8.73 6.12
CA LEU A 18 -6.16 -8.13 6.48
C LEU A 18 -7.35 -8.84 5.80
N GLY A 19 -7.20 -10.08 5.34
CA GLY A 19 -8.31 -10.87 4.77
C GLY A 19 -8.64 -10.55 3.30
N GLY A 20 -7.70 -9.98 2.56
CA GLY A 20 -7.80 -9.67 1.13
C GLY A 20 -8.49 -8.35 0.80
N LYS A 21 -8.99 -7.62 1.80
CA LYS A 21 -9.72 -6.36 1.62
C LYS A 21 -9.52 -5.42 2.80
N ALA A 22 -9.07 -4.19 2.55
CA ALA A 22 -8.88 -3.21 3.62
C ALA A 22 -8.94 -1.76 3.12
N TRP A 23 -9.22 -0.81 4.02
CA TRP A 23 -9.15 0.60 3.68
C TRP A 23 -7.70 1.06 3.53
N PRO A 24 -7.42 2.12 2.73
CA PRO A 24 -6.07 2.66 2.61
C PRO A 24 -5.43 3.01 3.96
N SER A 25 -6.23 3.45 4.93
CA SER A 25 -5.78 3.74 6.30
C SER A 25 -5.33 2.49 7.06
N ASP A 26 -6.01 1.36 6.87
CA ASP A 26 -5.68 0.10 7.55
C ASP A 26 -4.40 -0.48 6.96
N VAL A 27 -4.26 -0.41 5.63
CA VAL A 27 -3.02 -0.76 4.92
C VAL A 27 -1.87 0.13 5.40
N ALA A 28 -2.08 1.44 5.54
CA ALA A 28 -1.06 2.36 6.05
C ALA A 28 -0.66 2.02 7.50
N LYS A 29 -1.63 1.75 8.38
CA LYS A 29 -1.35 1.31 9.76
C LYS A 29 -0.53 0.02 9.78
N TYR A 30 -0.91 -0.97 8.97
CA TYR A 30 -0.14 -2.20 8.86
C TYR A 30 1.29 -1.94 8.42
N ILE A 31 1.49 -1.15 7.35
CA ILE A 31 2.82 -0.85 6.83
C ILE A 31 3.66 -0.15 7.90
N TRP A 32 3.10 0.84 8.58
CA TRP A 32 3.78 1.54 9.68
C TRP A 32 4.22 0.56 10.76
N HIS A 33 3.31 -0.26 11.29
CA HIS A 33 3.63 -1.18 12.39
C HIS A 33 4.66 -2.25 12.04
N ASN A 34 4.80 -2.63 10.77
CA ASN A 34 5.71 -3.71 10.36
C ASN A 34 7.02 -3.22 9.74
N TYR A 35 7.03 -2.04 9.12
CA TYR A 35 8.16 -1.54 8.32
C TYR A 35 8.64 -0.15 8.76
N GLU A 36 8.28 0.31 9.96
CA GLU A 36 8.70 1.61 10.50
C GLU A 36 10.21 1.82 10.41
N SER A 37 11.02 0.80 10.76
CA SER A 37 12.48 0.90 10.73
C SER A 37 13.01 1.20 9.32
N ASP A 38 12.49 0.50 8.31
CA ASP A 38 12.86 0.71 6.90
C ASP A 38 12.42 2.08 6.38
N LEU A 39 11.23 2.53 6.79
CA LEU A 39 10.72 3.86 6.46
C LEU A 39 11.56 4.96 7.12
N ARG A 40 11.91 4.83 8.40
CA ARG A 40 12.78 5.79 9.09
C ARG A 40 14.17 5.87 8.47
N GLY A 41 14.69 4.75 7.97
CA GLY A 41 15.95 4.71 7.23
C GLY A 41 15.90 5.26 5.80
N SER A 42 14.72 5.61 5.27
CA SER A 42 14.53 5.98 3.85
C SER A 42 14.65 7.48 3.52
N GLY A 43 15.02 8.30 4.50
CA GLY A 43 15.25 9.72 4.29
C GLY A 43 13.95 10.47 3.93
N THR A 44 13.88 11.06 2.74
CA THR A 44 12.71 11.84 2.31
C THR A 44 11.46 10.99 2.12
N LEU A 45 11.62 9.71 1.76
CA LEU A 45 10.50 8.77 1.57
C LEU A 45 9.70 8.57 2.87
N LEU A 46 10.32 8.73 4.05
CA LEU A 46 9.61 8.72 5.34
C LEU A 46 8.41 9.69 5.37
N TYR A 47 8.50 10.80 4.65
CA TYR A 47 7.46 11.83 4.63
C TYR A 47 6.48 11.67 3.47
N THR A 48 6.81 10.86 2.46
CA THR A 48 6.00 10.71 1.24
C THR A 48 5.44 9.30 1.02
N TRP A 49 5.86 8.29 1.79
CA TRP A 49 5.54 6.89 1.52
C TRP A 49 4.04 6.58 1.41
N GLN A 50 3.16 7.34 2.06
CA GLN A 50 1.71 7.17 1.93
C GLN A 50 1.20 7.53 0.52
N TYR A 51 1.82 8.50 -0.14
CA TYR A 51 1.56 8.80 -1.55
C TYR A 51 2.10 7.67 -2.43
N ASP A 52 3.27 7.13 -2.11
CA ASP A 52 3.85 5.98 -2.80
C ASP A 52 3.00 4.71 -2.64
N ALA A 53 2.40 4.48 -1.48
CA ALA A 53 1.44 3.40 -1.25
C ALA A 53 0.16 3.56 -2.10
N ARG A 54 -0.36 4.79 -2.25
CA ARG A 54 -1.49 5.06 -3.16
C ARG A 54 -1.12 4.86 -4.63
N TRP A 55 0.08 5.27 -5.02
CA TRP A 55 0.61 4.97 -6.34
C TRP A 55 0.75 3.45 -6.55
N ALA A 56 1.29 2.73 -5.57
CA ALA A 56 1.46 1.29 -5.62
C ALA A 56 0.11 0.58 -5.83
N ALA A 57 -0.93 0.97 -5.09
CA ALA A 57 -2.28 0.47 -5.31
C ALA A 57 -2.80 0.75 -6.74
N THR A 58 -2.44 1.89 -7.32
CA THR A 58 -2.80 2.21 -8.72
C THR A 58 -2.08 1.30 -9.71
N VAL A 59 -0.78 1.05 -9.50
CA VAL A 59 0.01 0.11 -10.32
C VAL A 59 -0.54 -1.31 -10.20
N LEU A 60 -0.81 -1.77 -8.98
CA LEU A 60 -1.32 -3.11 -8.71
C LEU A 60 -2.70 -3.36 -9.35
N ARG A 61 -3.54 -2.32 -9.49
CA ARG A 61 -4.78 -2.43 -10.28
C ARG A 61 -4.49 -2.62 -11.76
N LYS A 62 -3.56 -1.84 -12.32
CA LYS A 62 -3.16 -1.95 -13.74
C LYS A 62 -2.55 -3.31 -14.06
N THR A 63 -1.87 -3.94 -13.11
CA THR A 63 -1.29 -5.28 -13.27
C THR A 63 -2.23 -6.42 -12.86
N GLY A 64 -3.50 -6.13 -12.53
CA GLY A 64 -4.51 -7.13 -12.21
C GLY A 64 -4.30 -7.84 -10.86
N LYS A 65 -3.55 -7.24 -9.94
CA LYS A 65 -3.35 -7.77 -8.57
C LYS A 65 -4.35 -7.21 -7.55
N LEU A 66 -4.95 -6.06 -7.86
CA LEU A 66 -6.03 -5.43 -7.11
C LEU A 66 -7.25 -5.25 -8.02
N LYS A 67 -8.45 -5.32 -7.45
CA LYS A 67 -9.69 -4.97 -8.15
C LYS A 67 -9.72 -3.48 -8.50
N ALA A 68 -10.25 -3.18 -9.68
CA ALA A 68 -10.48 -1.81 -10.12
C ALA A 68 -11.60 -1.16 -9.28
N VAL A 69 -11.43 0.13 -8.98
CA VAL A 69 -12.44 0.94 -8.27
C VAL A 69 -13.13 1.96 -9.19
N HIS A 70 -12.78 1.99 -10.49
CA HIS A 70 -13.39 2.88 -11.50
C HIS A 70 -13.53 4.36 -11.06
N GLY A 71 -12.53 4.89 -10.35
CA GLY A 71 -12.53 6.28 -9.87
C GLY A 71 -13.28 6.51 -8.55
N ARG A 72 -13.94 5.49 -8.01
CA ARG A 72 -14.57 5.55 -6.68
C ARG A 72 -13.53 5.65 -5.57
N ARG A 73 -13.84 6.48 -4.58
CA ARG A 73 -13.01 6.74 -3.38
C ARG A 73 -13.60 6.16 -2.11
N ASP A 74 -14.84 5.69 -2.19
CA ASP A 74 -15.64 5.09 -1.13
C ASP A 74 -15.57 3.55 -1.14
N LEU A 75 -14.61 2.98 -1.88
CA LEU A 75 -14.32 1.55 -1.90
C LEU A 75 -12.97 1.26 -1.24
N PRO A 76 -12.88 0.18 -0.45
CA PRO A 76 -11.59 -0.29 0.06
C PRO A 76 -10.74 -0.87 -1.08
N TRP A 77 -9.47 -1.11 -0.78
CA TRP A 77 -8.60 -1.88 -1.67
C TRP A 77 -8.86 -3.37 -1.47
N GLU A 78 -8.96 -4.11 -2.55
CA GLU A 78 -9.32 -5.53 -2.55
C GLU A 78 -8.44 -6.27 -3.55
N LEU A 79 -7.90 -7.42 -3.14
CA LEU A 79 -7.14 -8.30 -4.03
C LEU A 79 -8.04 -8.81 -5.16
N ALA A 80 -7.45 -8.96 -6.35
CA ALA A 80 -8.14 -9.48 -7.53
C ALA A 80 -8.49 -10.97 -7.40
#